data_AF-A0A7S0BN25-F1
#
_entry.id   AF-A0A7S0BN25-F1
#
_cell.length_a   1.000
_cell.length_b   1.000
_cell.length_c   1.000
_cell.angle_alpha   90.00
_cell.angle_beta   90.00
_cell.angle_gamma   90.00
#
_symmetry.space_group_name_H-M   'P 1'
#
loop_
_entity.id
_entity.type
_entity.pdbx_description
1 polymer ?
#
loop_
_entity_poly.entity_id
_entity_poly.type
_entity_poly.pdbx_seq_one_letter_code
_entity_poly.pdbx_strand_id
1 'polypeptide(L)'
;YEDDEDLNPSPRFLDTLTLFCFGKHRVVKVHQRRIDLKNVPTENEEQMNEFLYNLYKEKDELLETFKKTGRFPGRVVPWKRETLARTALTQIVFFLTSALVLGTAYAILKSESVFRVAKAVLPL
;
A
#
# COMPACT_ATOMS: atom_id res chain seq x y z
N TYR A 1 -17.01 2.39 -31.03
CA TYR A 1 -17.96 1.42 -31.58
C TYR A 1 -17.39 0.05 -31.27
N GLU A 2 -17.79 -0.64 -30.20
CA GLU A 2 -18.93 -0.54 -29.29
C GLU A 2 -18.43 -1.06 -27.93
N ASP A 3 -18.82 -0.41 -26.83
CA ASP A 3 -18.91 -0.96 -25.47
C ASP A 3 -19.48 0.16 -24.57
N ASP A 4 -20.62 0.72 -24.98
CA ASP A 4 -21.48 1.53 -24.12
C ASP A 4 -22.42 0.58 -23.36
N GLU A 5 -21.89 -0.29 -22.51
CA GLU A 5 -22.74 -1.20 -21.71
C GLU A 5 -22.11 -1.53 -20.35
N ASP A 6 -21.77 -0.51 -19.57
CA ASP A 6 -21.57 -0.67 -18.12
C ASP A 6 -21.83 0.68 -17.42
N LEU A 7 -23.00 1.28 -17.66
CA LEU A 7 -23.60 2.22 -16.71
C LEU A 7 -24.10 1.41 -15.49
N ASN A 8 -23.20 0.66 -14.86
CA ASN A 8 -23.48 -0.08 -13.64
C ASN A 8 -23.67 0.96 -12.52
N PRO A 9 -24.80 0.96 -11.78
CA PRO A 9 -24.92 1.81 -10.60
C PRO A 9 -23.67 1.61 -9.74
N SER A 10 -23.13 2.70 -9.22
CA SER A 10 -21.92 2.64 -8.39
C SER A 10 -22.05 1.48 -7.39
N PRO A 11 -21.17 0.46 -7.47
CA PRO A 11 -21.34 -0.74 -6.68
C PRO A 11 -21.38 -0.33 -5.21
N ARG A 12 -22.35 -0.86 -4.45
CA ARG A 12 -22.42 -0.61 -3.01
C ARG A 12 -21.09 -1.02 -2.39
N PHE A 13 -20.66 -0.33 -1.34
CA PHE A 13 -19.35 -0.54 -0.71
C PHE A 13 -19.03 -2.02 -0.42
N LEU A 14 -20.04 -2.81 -0.05
CA LEU A 14 -19.91 -4.24 0.22
C LEU A 14 -19.66 -5.07 -1.05
N ASP A 15 -20.19 -4.66 -2.20
CA ASP A 15 -19.97 -5.31 -3.49
C ASP A 15 -18.55 -5.02 -4.00
N THR A 16 -18.04 -3.82 -3.73
CA THR A 16 -16.63 -3.48 -4.00
C THR A 16 -15.68 -4.24 -3.09
N LEU A 17 -16.03 -4.45 -1.82
CA LEU A 17 -15.26 -5.26 -0.88
C LEU A 17 -15.24 -6.74 -1.27
N THR A 18 -16.40 -7.33 -1.59
CA THR A 18 -16.45 -8.72 -2.06
C THR A 18 -15.72 -8.91 -3.38
N LEU A 19 -15.75 -7.92 -4.28
CA LEU A 19 -14.94 -7.94 -5.51
C LEU A 19 -13.43 -7.84 -5.21
N PHE A 20 -13.02 -7.07 -4.21
CA PHE A 20 -11.61 -6.98 -3.81
C PHE A 20 -11.08 -8.31 -3.24
N CYS A 21 -11.93 -9.05 -2.53
CA CYS A 21 -11.60 -10.34 -1.92
C CYS A 21 -11.75 -11.54 -2.87
N PHE A 22 -12.74 -11.54 -3.76
CA PHE A 22 -13.13 -12.72 -4.57
C PHE A 22 -13.40 -12.43 -6.06
N GLY A 23 -13.26 -11.18 -6.52
CA GLY A 23 -13.71 -10.74 -7.84
C GLY A 23 -12.70 -10.85 -8.98
N LYS A 24 -13.23 -10.96 -10.21
CA LYS A 24 -12.46 -10.93 -11.47
C LYS A 24 -11.56 -9.71 -11.57
N HIS A 25 -10.39 -9.94 -12.14
CA HIS A 25 -9.30 -8.98 -12.33
C HIS A 25 -9.77 -7.73 -13.11
N ARG A 26 -10.04 -6.61 -12.42
CA ARG A 26 -10.27 -5.31 -13.09
C ARG A 26 -8.93 -4.60 -13.25
N VAL A 27 -8.59 -4.25 -14.49
CA VAL A 27 -7.38 -3.46 -14.79
C VAL A 27 -7.72 -1.98 -14.59
N VAL A 28 -7.44 -1.47 -13.39
CA VAL A 28 -7.59 -0.04 -13.09
C VAL A 28 -6.35 0.69 -13.57
N LYS A 29 -6.52 1.67 -14.45
CA LYS A 29 -5.45 2.57 -14.90
C LYS A 29 -5.57 3.87 -14.12
N VAL A 30 -4.55 4.19 -13.32
CA VAL A 30 -4.51 5.39 -12.49
C VAL A 30 -3.36 6.28 -12.95
N HIS A 31 -3.63 7.59 -13.07
CA HIS A 31 -2.60 8.61 -13.25
C HIS A 31 -2.46 9.41 -11.95
N GLN A 32 -1.25 9.50 -11.42
CA GLN A 32 -0.97 10.25 -10.20
C GLN A 32 0.15 11.27 -10.45
N ARG A 33 -0.10 12.53 -10.08
CA ARG A 33 0.86 13.63 -10.10
C ARG A 33 1.02 14.21 -8.70
N ARG A 34 2.24 14.63 -8.34
CA ARG A 34 2.49 15.46 -7.17
C ARG A 34 2.47 16.92 -7.58
N ILE A 35 1.75 17.75 -6.82
CA ILE A 35 1.74 19.20 -6.98
C ILE A 35 2.47 19.77 -5.76
N ASP A 36 3.43 20.66 -5.98
CA ASP A 36 4.14 21.32 -4.88
C ASP A 36 3.19 22.29 -4.17
N LEU A 37 3.22 22.28 -2.84
CA LEU A 37 2.39 23.15 -2.00
C LEU A 37 2.70 24.62 -2.22
N LYS A 38 3.93 24.96 -2.63
CA LYS A 38 4.32 26.33 -2.97
C LYS A 38 3.55 26.90 -4.17
N ASN A 39 3.05 26.03 -5.05
CA ASN A 39 2.32 26.44 -6.24
C ASN A 39 0.83 26.64 -5.97
N VAL A 40 0.36 26.34 -4.76
CA VAL A 40 -1.06 26.47 -4.40
C VAL A 40 -1.29 27.89 -3.85
N PRO A 41 -2.06 28.74 -4.55
CA PRO A 41 -2.33 30.10 -4.09
C PRO A 41 -3.18 30.04 -2.82
N THR A 42 -2.67 30.52 -1.69
CA THR A 42 -3.37 30.46 -0.39
C THR A 42 -3.94 31.82 0.04
N GLU A 43 -3.51 32.90 -0.61
CA GLU A 43 -3.76 34.28 -0.15
C GLU A 43 -5.02 34.91 -0.74
N ASN A 44 -5.49 34.45 -1.91
CA ASN A 44 -6.64 35.02 -2.61
C ASN A 44 -7.56 33.93 -3.17
N GLU A 45 -8.86 34.03 -2.88
CA GLU A 45 -9.88 33.08 -3.34
C GLU A 45 -10.05 33.09 -4.87
N GLU A 46 -9.89 34.24 -5.52
CA GLU A 46 -10.01 34.33 -6.98
C GLU A 46 -8.89 33.56 -7.69
N GLN A 47 -7.65 33.70 -7.18
CA GLN A 47 -6.49 32.97 -7.70
C GLN A 47 -6.61 31.47 -7.42
N MET A 48 -7.19 31.09 -6.27
CA MET A 48 -7.51 29.70 -5.97
C MET A 48 -8.52 29.12 -6.96
N ASN A 49 -9.58 29.86 -7.28
CA ASN A 49 -10.59 29.43 -8.22
C ASN A 49 -10.01 29.23 -9.62
N GLU A 50 -9.17 30.16 -10.09
CA GLU A 50 -8.49 30.03 -11.38
C GLU A 50 -7.52 28.84 -11.41
N PHE A 51 -6.76 28.64 -10.33
CA PHE A 51 -5.86 27.50 -10.19
C PHE A 51 -6.61 26.16 -10.26
N LEU A 52 -7.72 26.04 -9.53
CA LEU A 52 -8.57 24.84 -9.55
C LEU A 52 -9.18 24.62 -10.95
N TYR A 53 -9.65 25.68 -11.59
CA TYR A 53 -10.21 25.59 -12.94
C TYR A 53 -9.17 25.06 -13.94
N ASN A 54 -7.94 25.58 -13.89
CA ASN A 54 -6.85 25.13 -14.73
C ASN A 54 -6.48 23.66 -14.45
N LEU A 55 -6.48 23.21 -13.19
CA LEU A 55 -6.28 21.80 -12.83
C LEU A 55 -7.37 20.89 -13.40
N TYR A 56 -8.64 21.30 -13.33
CA TYR A 56 -9.74 20.52 -13.88
C TYR A 56 -9.66 20.42 -15.40
N LYS A 57 -9.30 21.51 -16.07
CA LYS A 57 -9.06 21.53 -17.53
C LYS A 57 -7.97 20.54 -17.92
N GLU A 58 -6.83 20.56 -17.23
CA GLU A 58 -5.73 19.61 -17.47
C GLU A 58 -6.19 18.15 -17.27
N LYS A 59 -6.97 17.89 -16.21
CA LYS A 59 -7.54 16.55 -15.94
C LYS A 59 -8.45 16.08 -17.08
N ASP A 60 -9.28 16.97 -17.63
CA ASP A 60 -10.18 16.62 -18.74
C ASP A 60 -9.39 16.36 -20.04
N GLU A 61 -8.35 17.14 -20.34
CA GLU A 61 -7.44 16.90 -21.47
C GLU A 61 -6.71 15.55 -21.36
N LEU A 62 -6.28 15.17 -20.16
CA LEU A 62 -5.67 13.87 -19.89
C LEU A 62 -6.67 12.72 -20.11
N LEU A 63 -7.93 12.91 -19.70
CA LEU A 63 -8.99 11.92 -19.92
C LEU A 63 -9.33 11.78 -21.41
N GLU A 64 -9.38 12.87 -22.17
CA GLU A 64 -9.55 12.80 -23.63
C GLU A 64 -8.40 12.06 -24.30
N THR A 65 -7.17 12.36 -23.91
CA THR A 65 -5.97 11.68 -24.42
C THR A 65 -6.02 10.20 -24.11
N PHE A 66 -6.45 9.84 -22.89
CA PHE A 66 -6.64 8.46 -22.48
C PHE A 66 -7.74 7.75 -23.28
N LYS A 67 -8.88 8.40 -23.55
CA LYS A 67 -9.94 7.85 -24.39
C LYS A 67 -9.46 7.57 -25.82
N LYS A 68 -8.62 8.45 -26.37
CA LYS A 68 -8.07 8.30 -27.73
C LYS A 68 -6.98 7.23 -27.84
N THR A 69 -6.05 7.19 -26.89
CA THR A 69 -4.84 6.34 -26.97
C THR A 69 -4.89 5.08 -26.10
N GLY A 70 -5.84 5.01 -25.16
CA GLY A 70 -5.95 3.96 -24.15
C GLY A 70 -4.88 3.99 -23.06
N ARG A 71 -4.02 5.03 -23.01
CA ARG A 71 -2.92 5.16 -22.05
C ARG A 71 -2.79 6.59 -21.54
N PHE A 72 -2.34 6.73 -20.29
CA PHE A 72 -1.98 8.04 -19.76
C PHE A 72 -0.55 8.42 -20.19
N PRO A 73 -0.27 9.71 -20.43
CA PRO A 73 1.09 10.16 -20.70
C PRO A 73 1.99 9.96 -19.48
N GLY A 74 3.26 9.62 -19.73
CA GLY A 74 4.28 9.46 -18.69
C GLY A 74 4.78 8.03 -18.48
N ARG A 75 5.59 7.85 -17.44
CA ARG A 75 6.19 6.56 -17.10
C ARG A 75 5.15 5.66 -16.44
N VAL A 76 4.90 4.49 -17.03
CA VAL A 76 4.07 3.46 -16.41
C VAL A 76 4.87 2.82 -15.28
N VAL A 77 4.37 2.96 -14.05
CA VAL A 77 4.92 2.27 -12.87
C VAL A 77 4.08 1.02 -12.63
N PRO A 78 4.65 -0.20 -12.74
CA PRO A 78 3.89 -1.41 -12.46
C PRO A 78 3.54 -1.45 -10.97
N TRP A 79 2.25 -1.59 -10.66
CA TRP A 79 1.82 -1.78 -9.28
C TRP A 79 2.23 -3.17 -8.81
N LYS A 80 3.26 -3.25 -7.97
CA LYS A 80 3.66 -4.51 -7.34
C LYS A 80 2.73 -4.80 -6.17
N ARG A 81 1.72 -5.63 -6.39
CA ARG A 81 0.87 -6.14 -5.31
C ARG A 81 1.69 -7.09 -4.47
N GLU A 82 2.04 -6.69 -3.26
CA GLU A 82 2.63 -7.60 -2.29
C GLU A 82 1.58 -8.68 -1.97
N THR A 83 1.90 -9.92 -2.32
CA THR A 83 0.99 -11.05 -2.13
C THR A 83 0.92 -11.40 -0.65
N LEU A 84 -0.29 -11.70 -0.15
CA LEU A 84 -0.49 -12.10 1.24
C LEU A 84 0.42 -13.27 1.64
N ALA A 85 0.68 -14.20 0.71
CA ALA A 85 1.61 -15.30 0.90
C ALA A 85 3.04 -14.84 1.25
N ARG A 86 3.53 -13.78 0.60
CA ARG A 86 4.87 -13.22 0.86
C ARG A 86 4.94 -12.52 2.21
N THR A 87 3.89 -11.80 2.60
CA THR A 87 3.77 -11.20 3.93
C THR A 87 3.72 -12.27 5.02
N ALA A 88 2.90 -13.31 4.83
CA ALA A 88 2.77 -14.42 5.76
C ALA A 88 4.09 -15.19 5.92
N LEU A 89 4.79 -15.49 4.81
CA LEU A 89 6.10 -16.14 4.85
C LEU A 89 7.11 -15.32 5.65
N THR A 90 7.13 -14.00 5.44
CA THR A 90 8.03 -13.10 6.18
C THR A 90 7.72 -13.11 7.69
N GLN A 91 6.44 -13.11 8.06
CA GLN A 91 6.02 -13.21 9.46
C GLN A 91 6.38 -14.55 10.09
N ILE A 92 6.18 -15.67 9.39
CA ILE A 92 6.55 -17.00 9.87
C ILE A 92 8.06 -17.07 10.16
N VAL A 93 8.89 -16.61 9.22
CA VAL A 93 10.34 -16.59 9.40
C VAL A 93 10.73 -15.76 10.63
N PHE A 94 10.12 -14.57 10.81
CA PHE A 94 10.36 -13.72 11.98
C PHE A 94 10.03 -14.42 13.30
N PHE A 95 8.86 -15.09 13.37
CA PHE A 95 8.46 -15.83 14.57
C PHE A 95 9.36 -17.04 14.83
N LEU A 96 9.78 -17.77 13.80
CA LEU A 96 10.72 -18.89 13.94
C LEU A 96 12.08 -18.43 14.47
N THR A 97 12.62 -17.33 13.95
CA THR A 97 13.90 -16.78 14.44
C THR A 97 13.79 -16.31 15.89
N SER A 98 12.68 -15.66 16.26
CA SER A 98 12.42 -15.21 17.62
C SER A 98 12.31 -16.39 18.60
N ALA A 99 11.57 -17.43 18.24
CA ALA A 99 11.41 -18.63 19.04
C ALA A 99 12.75 -19.37 19.25
N LEU A 100 13.61 -19.41 18.23
CA LEU A 100 14.93 -20.02 18.33
C LEU A 100 15.83 -19.26 19.33
N VAL A 101 15.84 -17.92 19.26
CA VAL A 101 16.60 -17.09 20.21
C VAL A 101 16.09 -17.29 21.64
N LEU A 102 14.78 -17.22 21.86
CA LEU A 102 14.18 -17.43 23.18
C LEU A 102 14.43 -18.86 23.70
N GLY A 103 14.39 -19.86 22.83
CA GLY A 103 14.67 -21.25 23.18
C GLY A 103 16.12 -21.46 23.63
N THR A 104 17.09 -20.88 22.91
CA THR A 104 18.50 -20.93 23.33
C THR A 104 18.73 -20.19 24.65
N ALA A 105 18.13 -19.01 24.85
CA ALA A 105 18.21 -18.28 26.10
C ALA A 105 17.60 -19.07 27.28
N TYR A 106 16.45 -19.71 27.07
CA TYR A 106 15.83 -20.59 28.07
C TYR A 106 16.71 -21.80 28.40
N ALA A 107 17.30 -22.44 27.39
CA ALA A 107 18.20 -23.58 27.60
C ALA A 107 19.47 -23.18 28.37
N ILE A 108 20.02 -21.99 28.11
CA ILE A 108 21.17 -21.44 28.84
C ILE A 108 20.80 -21.19 30.31
N LEU A 109 19.65 -20.57 30.58
CA LEU A 109 19.16 -20.30 31.95
C LEU A 109 18.90 -21.59 32.74
N LYS A 110 18.43 -22.65 32.08
CA LYS A 110 18.19 -23.96 32.70
C LYS A 110 19.45 -24.81 32.83
N SER A 111 20.55 -24.44 32.18
CA SER A 111 21.79 -25.21 32.24
C SER A 111 22.41 -25.16 33.65
N GLU A 112 22.83 -26.32 34.18
CA GLU A 112 23.43 -26.45 35.51
C GLU A 112 24.67 -25.56 35.71
N SER A 113 25.36 -25.23 34.62
CA SER A 113 26.49 -24.31 34.57
C SER A 113 26.17 -22.92 35.11
N VAL A 114 25.00 -22.36 34.78
CA VAL A 114 24.58 -21.03 35.28
C VAL A 114 24.18 -21.13 36.75
N PHE A 115 23.53 -22.23 37.16
CA PHE A 115 23.15 -22.46 38.55
C PHE A 115 24.37 -22.63 39.47
N ARG A 116 25.43 -23.31 38.99
CA ARG A 116 26.72 -23.44 39.71
C ARG A 116 27.44 -22.10 39.84
N VAL A 117 27.48 -21.29 38.78
CA VAL A 117 28.06 -19.94 38.82
C VAL A 117 27.25 -19.01 39.73
N ALA A 118 25.91 -19.03 39.65
CA ALA A 118 25.05 -18.24 40.52
C ALA A 118 25.20 -18.62 42.00
N LYS A 119 25.29 -19.93 42.30
CA LYS A 119 25.54 -20.44 43.65
C LYS A 119 26.96 -20.13 44.16
N ALA A 120 27.95 -20.02 43.27
CA ALA A 120 29.31 -19.60 43.62
C ALA A 120 29.44 -18.08 43.83
N VAL A 121 28.59 -17.27 43.17
CA VAL A 121 28.61 -15.79 43.24
C VAL A 121 27.75 -15.24 44.39
N LEU A 122 26.72 -15.97 44.84
CA LEU A 122 25.93 -15.66 46.04
C LEU A 122 26.20 -16.68 47.17
N PRO A 123 27.35 -16.59 47.88
CA PRO A 123 27.53 -17.29 49.14
C PRO A 123 26.92 -16.44 50.26
N LEU A 124 25.66 -16.72 50.59
CA LEU A 124 25.07 -16.38 51.89
C LEU A 124 24.78 -17.68 52.64
#